data_AF-A0A7W0LUV4-F1
#
_entry.id   AF-A0A7W0LUV4-F1
#
_cell.length_a   1.000
_cell.length_b   1.000
_cell.length_c   1.000
_cell.angle_alpha   90.00
_cell.angle_beta   90.00
_cell.angle_gamma   90.00
#
_symmetry.space_group_name_H-M   'P 1'
#
loop_
_entity.id
_entity.type
_entity.pdbx_description
1 polymer ?
#
loop_
_entity_poly.entity_id
_entity_poly.type
_entity_poly.pdbx_seq_one_letter_code
_entity_poly.pdbx_strand_id
1 'polypeptide(L)' 'MATIDDFDVIDMRVGRILRVEDFPEARKPAWKLLVAFGPEIGEKRSSAQIAHYSREELEGRLVLAVVN' A
#
# COMPACT_ATOMS: atom_id res chain seq x y z
N MET A 1 16.34 -8.78 -20.43
CA MET A 1 16.50 -9.52 -19.15
C MET A 1 16.67 -8.45 -18.09
N ALA A 2 15.93 -8.51 -16.98
CA ALA A 2 16.11 -7.54 -15.90
C ALA A 2 17.47 -7.75 -15.22
N THR A 3 18.08 -6.67 -14.77
CA THR A 3 19.38 -6.61 -14.09
C THR A 3 19.23 -6.19 -12.63
N ILE A 4 20.31 -6.26 -11.86
CA ILE A 4 20.30 -5.74 -10.48
C ILE A 4 20.15 -4.22 -10.45
N ASP A 5 20.76 -3.51 -11.41
CA ASP A 5 20.65 -2.06 -11.53
C ASP A 5 19.18 -1.63 -11.75
N ASP A 6 18.40 -2.42 -12.49
CA ASP A 6 16.95 -2.19 -12.67
C ASP A 6 16.16 -2.34 -11.36
N PHE A 7 16.64 -3.18 -10.43
CA PHE A 7 16.02 -3.40 -9.13
C PHE A 7 16.42 -2.31 -8.11
N ASP A 8 17.68 -1.89 -8.12
CA ASP A 8 18.23 -0.93 -7.15
C ASP A 8 17.57 0.46 -7.22
N VAL A 9 16.97 0.80 -8.36
CA VAL A 9 16.21 2.06 -8.51
C VAL A 9 14.78 1.99 -7.94
N ILE A 10 14.30 0.81 -7.51
CA ILE A 10 12.96 0.63 -6.95
C ILE A 10 13.02 0.82 -5.43
N ASP A 11 12.41 1.89 -4.92
CA ASP A 11 12.37 2.14 -3.47
C ASP A 11 11.22 1.36 -2.83
N MET A 12 11.54 0.17 -2.29
CA MET A 12 10.58 -0.68 -1.57
C MET A 12 10.64 -0.43 -0.06
N ARG A 13 9.49 -0.13 0.55
CA ARG A 13 9.40 0.22 1.97
C ARG A 13 8.32 -0.56 2.69
N VAL A 14 8.55 -0.81 3.98
CA VAL A 14 7.51 -1.29 4.89
C VAL A 14 6.73 -0.08 5.42
N GLY A 15 5.41 -0.14 5.31
CA GLY A 15 4.50 0.87 5.86
C GLY A 15 3.42 0.24 6.73
N ARG A 16 2.83 1.05 7.61
CA ARG A 16 1.69 0.65 8.45
C ARG A 16 0.41 1.26 7.90
N ILE A 17 -0.60 0.44 7.64
CA ILE A 17 -1.92 0.94 7.25
C ILE A 17 -2.52 1.72 8.44
N LEU A 18 -2.84 2.99 8.21
CA LEU A 18 -3.48 3.87 9.19
C LEU A 18 -4.99 3.89 9.03
N ARG A 19 -5.48 3.83 7.78
CA ARG A 19 -6.91 3.87 7.46
C ARG A 19 -7.22 2.99 6.26
N VAL A 20 -8.38 2.36 6.30
CA VAL A 20 -8.96 1.56 5.23
C VAL A 20 -10.34 2.13 4.95
N GLU A 21 -10.63 2.46 3.70
CA GLU A 21 -11.91 3.08 3.31
C GLU A 21 -12.51 2.33 2.12
N ASP A 22 -13.84 2.23 2.09
CA ASP A 22 -14.56 1.62 0.99
C ASP A 22 -14.22 2.29 -0.35
N PHE A 23 -14.15 1.49 -1.40
CA PHE A 23 -13.96 1.97 -2.77
C PHE A 23 -15.12 1.53 -3.67
N PRO A 24 -16.34 2.06 -3.47
CA PRO A 24 -17.52 1.65 -4.23
C PRO A 24 -17.41 2.00 -5.73
N GLU A 25 -16.60 3.01 -6.08
CA GLU A 25 -16.39 3.39 -7.49
C GLU A 25 -15.41 2.46 -8.24
N ALA A 26 -14.74 1.53 -7.54
CA ALA A 26 -13.79 0.64 -8.17
C ALA A 26 -14.51 -0.43 -9.02
N ARG A 27 -14.04 -0.63 -10.26
CA ARG A 27 -14.58 -1.68 -11.16
C ARG A 27 -14.47 -3.09 -10.56
N LYS A 28 -13.43 -3.34 -9.76
CA LYS A 28 -13.23 -4.58 -9.00
C LYS A 28 -13.19 -4.24 -7.52
N PRO A 29 -13.70 -5.13 -6.64
CA PRO A 29 -13.65 -4.91 -5.19
C PRO A 29 -12.24 -4.55 -4.70
N ALA A 30 -12.12 -3.38 -4.08
CA ALA A 30 -10.86 -2.81 -3.63
C ALA A 30 -11.06 -1.95 -2.38
N TRP A 31 -9.97 -1.71 -1.67
CA TRP A 31 -9.90 -0.77 -0.56
C TRP A 31 -9.09 0.46 -0.96
N LYS A 32 -9.51 1.64 -0.49
CA LYS A 32 -8.63 2.82 -0.40
C LYS A 32 -7.84 2.71 0.91
N LEU A 33 -6.53 2.80 0.83
CA LEU A 33 -5.62 2.67 1.96
C LEU A 33 -4.89 3.98 2.18
N LEU A 34 -4.75 4.39 3.44
CA LEU A 34 -3.72 5.34 3.87
C LEU A 34 -2.64 4.56 4.61
N VAL A 35 -1.39 4.69 4.17
CA VAL A 35 -0.25 3.95 4.73
C VAL A 35 0.83 4.94 5.15
N ALA A 36 1.33 4.80 6.38
CA ALA A 36 2.44 5.57 6.90
C ALA A 36 3.77 4.84 6.72
N PHE A 37 4.76 5.53 6.15
CA PHE A 37 6.10 5.01 5.86
C PHE A 37 7.21 5.73 6.67
N GLY A 38 6.86 6.25 7.85
CA GLY A 38 7.76 7.02 8.69
C GLY A 38 7.92 8.50 8.26
N PRO A 39 8.73 9.29 8.98
CA PRO A 39 8.81 10.74 8.80
C PRO A 39 9.43 11.19 7.47
N GLU A 40 10.30 10.37 6.86
CA GLU A 40 10.97 10.73 5.60
C GLU A 40 10.03 10.67 4.39
N ILE A 41 9.14 9.67 4.34
CA ILE A 41 8.21 9.44 3.23
C ILE A 41 6.81 9.99 3.54
N GLY A 42 6.42 9.97 4.81
CA GLY A 42 5.10 10.38 5.27
C GLY A 42 4.00 9.38 4.94
N GLU A 43 2.80 9.91 4.77
CA GLU A 43 1.61 9.13 4.45
C GLU A 43 1.40 9.06 2.93
N LYS A 44 1.08 7.86 2.43
CA LYS A 44 0.74 7.64 1.03
C LYS A 44 -0.64 6.99 0.93
N ARG A 45 -1.35 7.33 -0.14
CA ARG A 45 -2.63 6.72 -0.50
C ARG A 45 -2.39 5.62 -1.53
N SER A 46 -3.09 4.51 -1.38
CA SER A 46 -3.07 3.41 -2.34
C SER A 46 -4.48 2.86 -2.55
N SER A 47 -4.72 2.23 -3.69
CA SER A 47 -5.92 1.45 -3.98
C SER A 47 -5.51 0.01 -4.24
N ALA A 48 -5.99 -0.92 -3.42
CA ALA A 48 -5.59 -2.32 -3.50
C ALA A 48 -6.81 -3.24 -3.67
N GLN A 49 -6.76 -4.11 -4.69
CA GLN A 49 -7.79 -5.12 -4.96
C GLN A 49 -7.66 -6.33 -4.02
N ILE A 50 -7.71 -6.05 -2.72
CA ILE A 50 -7.50 -7.02 -1.64
C ILE A 50 -8.75 -7.13 -0.75
N ALA A 51 -9.94 -6.96 -1.34
CA ALA A 51 -11.22 -7.00 -0.65
C ALA A 51 -11.58 -8.36 -0.01
N HIS A 52 -10.72 -9.37 -0.16
CA HIS A 52 -10.81 -10.62 0.58
C HIS A 52 -10.30 -10.51 2.03
N TYR A 53 -9.59 -9.43 2.37
CA TYR A 53 -9.35 -9.06 3.76
C TYR A 53 -10.42 -8.08 4.25
N SER A 54 -10.85 -8.26 5.50
CA SER A 54 -11.71 -7.32 6.20
C SER A 54 -10.95 -6.02 6.54
N ARG A 55 -11.69 -4.97 6.88
CA ARG A 55 -11.11 -3.71 7.36
C ARG A 55 -10.25 -3.93 8.61
N GLU A 56 -10.75 -4.74 9.53
CA GLU A 56 -10.14 -5.04 10.83
C GLU A 56 -8.83 -5.84 10.67
N GLU A 57 -8.73 -6.67 9.63
CA GLU A 57 -7.49 -7.39 9.30
C GLU A 57 -6.42 -6.48 8.68
N LEU A 58 -6.82 -5.33 8.12
CA LEU A 58 -5.94 -4.43 7.40
C LEU A 58 -5.49 -3.24 8.25
N GLU A 59 -6.35 -2.65 9.07
CA GLU A 59 -5.98 -1.52 9.92
C GLU A 59 -4.85 -1.89 10.89
N GLY A 60 -3.77 -1.09 10.90
CA GLY A 60 -2.58 -1.35 11.70
C GLY A 60 -1.63 -2.41 11.14
N ARG A 61 -1.98 -3.12 10.06
CA ARG A 61 -1.13 -4.13 9.42
C ARG A 61 0.08 -3.49 8.73
N LEU A 62 1.21 -4.21 8.75
CA LEU A 62 2.40 -3.86 7.97
C LEU A 62 2.30 -4.39 6.55
N VAL A 63 2.68 -3.56 5.58
CA VAL A 63 2.66 -3.87 4.14
C VAL A 63 3.95 -3.42 3.46
N LEU A 64 4.26 -4.01 2.32
CA LEU A 64 5.33 -3.56 1.43
C LEU A 64 4.74 -2.73 0.28
N ALA A 65 5.39 -1.63 -0.08
CA ALA A 65 5.03 -0.82 -1.24
C ALA A 65 6.27 -0.24 -1.93
N VAL A 66 6.15 -0.01 -3.24
CA VAL A 66 7.07 0.85 -3.99
C VAL A 66 6.64 2.30 -3.79
N VAL A 67 7.56 3.19 -3.42
CA VAL A 67 7.22 4.57 -2.98
C VAL A 67 7.76 5.68 -3.90
N ASN A 68 8.46 5.33 -4.98
CA ASN A 68 8.99 6.26 -5.99
C ASN A 68 8.30 6.14 -7.35
#